data_AF-A0A8C2KKR0-F1
#
_entry.id   AF-A0A8C2KKR0-F1
#
_cell.length_a   1.000
_cell.length_b   1.000
_cell.length_c   1.000
_cell.angle_alpha   90.00
_cell.angle_beta   90.00
_cell.angle_gamma   90.00
#
_symmetry.space_group_name_H-M   'P 1'
#
loop_
_entity.id
_entity.type
_entity.pdbx_description
1 polymer ?
#
loop_
_entity_poly.entity_id
_entity_poly.type
_entity_poly.pdbx_seq_one_letter_code
_entity_poly.pdbx_strand_id
1 'polypeptide(L)'
;MLCKMLALLSVLLLSSHVLTLVQSTSCDDKTEYLNDNTCCKKCKPGELLIQKCTQQMADTECARCGDGYYTDDYNINYHWCNECRTCTKDHMMYEKNCTSTSDAVCTCVEGYRCRDSKCQECEKIQTSTVSSLATIKAIPPTHGECPDPLLSIF
;
A
#
# COMPACT_ATOMS: atom_id res chain seq x y z
N MET A 1 -53.21 4.07 -44.92
CA MET A 1 -51.93 4.56 -44.39
C MET A 1 -51.97 4.74 -42.86
N LEU A 2 -53.07 5.27 -42.30
CA LEU A 2 -53.26 5.47 -40.85
C LEU A 2 -53.10 4.20 -39.99
N CYS A 3 -53.65 3.04 -40.39
CA CYS A 3 -53.46 1.77 -39.65
C CYS A 3 -52.01 1.31 -39.56
N LYS A 4 -51.19 1.55 -40.61
CA LYS A 4 -49.77 1.19 -40.58
C LYS A 4 -48.99 2.06 -39.58
N MET A 5 -49.36 3.33 -39.47
CA MET A 5 -48.76 4.26 -38.49
C MET A 5 -49.15 3.89 -37.05
N LEU A 6 -50.41 3.52 -36.81
CA LEU A 6 -50.88 3.08 -35.49
C LEU A 6 -50.19 1.77 -35.05
N ALA A 7 -49.96 0.84 -35.97
CA ALA A 7 -49.23 -0.40 -35.70
C ALA A 7 -47.73 -0.18 -35.42
N LEU A 8 -47.09 0.78 -36.09
CA LEU A 8 -45.70 1.14 -35.80
C LEU A 8 -45.55 1.84 -34.45
N LEU A 9 -46.48 2.74 -34.11
CA LEU A 9 -46.51 3.41 -32.81
C LEU A 9 -46.75 2.43 -31.66
N SER A 10 -47.62 1.43 -31.83
CA SER A 10 -47.84 0.40 -30.81
C SER A 10 -46.62 -0.51 -30.62
N VAL A 11 -45.93 -0.90 -31.71
CA VAL A 11 -44.68 -1.69 -31.62
C VAL A 11 -43.56 -0.89 -30.93
N LEU A 12 -43.41 0.40 -31.24
CA LEU A 12 -42.42 1.26 -30.58
C LEU A 12 -42.71 1.42 -29.09
N LEU A 13 -43.96 1.69 -28.71
CA LEU A 13 -44.37 1.79 -27.30
C LEU A 13 -44.14 0.48 -26.54
N LEU A 14 -44.46 -0.68 -27.14
CA LEU A 14 -44.20 -2.00 -26.54
C LEU A 14 -42.70 -2.26 -26.39
N SER A 15 -41.88 -1.91 -27.38
CA SER A 15 -40.41 -2.07 -27.29
C SER A 15 -39.78 -1.22 -26.17
N SER A 16 -40.28 0.00 -25.96
CA SER A 16 -39.83 0.88 -24.86
C SER A 16 -40.12 0.31 -23.46
N HIS A 17 -41.15 -0.53 -23.33
CA HIS A 17 -41.49 -1.20 -22.05
C HIS A 17 -40.69 -2.49 -21.83
N VAL A 18 -40.12 -3.08 -22.88
CA VAL A 18 -39.26 -4.28 -22.79
C VAL A 18 -37.81 -3.91 -22.44
N LEU A 19 -37.37 -2.68 -22.75
CA LEU A 19 -36.01 -2.20 -22.49
C LEU A 19 -35.71 -1.83 -21.02
N THR A 20 -36.69 -1.83 -20.12
CA THR A 20 -36.53 -1.27 -18.76
C THR A 20 -36.47 -2.28 -17.61
N LEU A 21 -36.18 -3.56 -17.85
CA LEU A 21 -35.94 -4.52 -16.77
C LEU A 21 -34.60 -5.24 -16.88
N VAL A 22 -33.53 -4.50 -17.20
CA VAL A 22 -32.18 -4.92 -16.81
C VAL A 22 -31.85 -4.15 -15.53
N GLN A 23 -32.26 -4.68 -14.38
CA GLN A 23 -31.68 -4.26 -13.11
C GLN A 23 -30.21 -4.67 -13.16
N SER A 24 -29.32 -3.74 -13.50
CA SER A 24 -27.89 -3.96 -13.27
C SER A 24 -27.73 -4.05 -11.75
N THR A 25 -27.57 -5.25 -11.22
CA THR A 25 -27.14 -5.47 -9.85
C THR A 25 -25.73 -4.91 -9.72
N SER A 26 -25.62 -3.64 -9.33
CA SER A 26 -24.35 -3.01 -8.97
C SER A 26 -24.10 -3.31 -7.50
N CYS A 27 -23.12 -4.17 -7.24
CA CYS A 27 -22.68 -4.47 -5.88
C CYS A 27 -21.75 -3.37 -5.36
N ASP A 28 -21.53 -3.29 -4.05
CA ASP A 28 -20.44 -2.48 -3.52
C ASP A 28 -19.10 -3.16 -3.82
N ASP A 29 -18.38 -2.70 -4.84
CA ASP A 29 -17.10 -3.28 -5.26
C ASP A 29 -16.03 -3.33 -4.15
N LYS A 30 -16.18 -2.56 -3.06
CA LYS A 30 -15.26 -2.63 -1.92
C LYS A 30 -15.55 -3.84 -1.06
N THR A 31 -16.81 -4.03 -0.66
CA THR A 31 -17.19 -5.00 0.36
C THR A 31 -17.95 -6.21 -0.18
N GLU A 32 -18.31 -6.21 -1.45
CA GLU A 32 -19.11 -7.22 -2.12
C GLU A 32 -18.50 -7.64 -3.47
N TYR A 33 -18.97 -8.78 -3.97
CA TYR A 33 -18.67 -9.28 -5.31
C TYR A 33 -19.93 -9.88 -5.92
N LEU A 34 -20.02 -9.85 -7.26
CA LEU A 34 -21.14 -10.45 -7.97
C LEU A 34 -20.92 -11.97 -8.14
N ASN A 35 -21.91 -12.77 -7.74
CA ASN A 35 -21.94 -14.21 -7.99
C ASN A 35 -23.39 -14.64 -8.27
N ASP A 36 -23.63 -15.33 -9.37
CA ASP A 36 -24.97 -15.79 -9.79
C ASP A 36 -26.05 -14.69 -9.72
N ASN A 37 -25.74 -13.51 -10.28
CA ASN A 37 -26.59 -12.31 -10.27
C ASN A 37 -27.01 -11.83 -8.86
N THR A 38 -26.26 -12.22 -7.82
CA THR A 38 -26.48 -11.81 -6.43
C THR A 38 -25.23 -11.13 -5.91
N CYS A 39 -25.40 -10.06 -5.13
CA CYS A 39 -24.30 -9.39 -4.45
C CYS A 39 -23.97 -10.13 -3.16
N CYS A 40 -22.70 -10.50 -3.04
CA CYS A 40 -22.21 -11.32 -1.95
C CYS A 40 -21.10 -10.65 -1.22
N LYS A 41 -21.10 -10.74 0.11
CA LYS A 41 -20.07 -10.11 0.94
C LYS A 41 -18.72 -10.78 0.70
N LYS A 42 -17.69 -9.96 0.54
CA LYS A 42 -16.29 -10.40 0.61
C LYS A 42 -15.94 -10.79 2.05
N CYS A 43 -14.90 -11.60 2.21
CA CYS A 43 -14.31 -11.84 3.52
C CYS A 43 -13.56 -10.60 3.98
N LYS A 44 -13.71 -10.22 5.25
CA LYS A 44 -13.06 -9.02 5.83
C LYS A 44 -11.55 -9.26 6.02
N PRO A 45 -10.76 -8.20 6.33
CA PRO A 45 -9.37 -8.36 6.73
C PRO A 45 -9.20 -9.38 7.86
N GLY A 46 -8.18 -10.22 7.75
CA GLY A 46 -7.93 -11.36 8.63
C GLY A 46 -8.73 -12.62 8.36
N GLU A 47 -9.49 -12.64 7.27
CA GLU A 47 -10.22 -13.82 6.81
C GLU A 47 -9.90 -14.16 5.35
N LEU A 48 -10.19 -15.41 5.00
CA LEU A 48 -10.12 -16.01 3.67
C LEU A 48 -11.45 -16.64 3.29
N LEU A 49 -11.69 -16.81 2.00
CA LEU A 49 -12.89 -17.43 1.44
C LEU A 49 -12.81 -18.96 1.52
N ILE A 50 -13.81 -19.58 2.16
CA ILE A 50 -13.99 -21.04 2.20
C ILE A 50 -15.02 -21.47 1.14
N GLN A 51 -16.15 -20.78 1.08
CA GLN A 51 -17.24 -21.09 0.18
C GLN A 51 -17.91 -19.81 -0.29
N LYS A 52 -18.16 -19.71 -1.59
CA LYS A 52 -18.91 -18.59 -2.16
C LYS A 52 -20.37 -18.67 -1.72
N CYS A 53 -21.00 -17.52 -1.52
CA CYS A 53 -22.46 -17.41 -1.53
C CYS A 53 -23.08 -18.08 -2.77
N THR A 54 -24.38 -18.33 -2.74
CA THR A 54 -25.18 -18.68 -3.91
C THR A 54 -26.54 -18.00 -3.81
N GLN A 55 -27.38 -18.10 -4.84
CA GLN A 55 -28.77 -17.62 -4.71
C GLN A 55 -29.54 -18.31 -3.58
N GLN A 56 -29.18 -19.56 -3.25
CA GLN A 56 -29.80 -20.32 -2.17
C GLN A 56 -29.11 -20.11 -0.81
N MET A 57 -27.86 -19.67 -0.80
CA MET A 57 -27.05 -19.45 0.40
C MET A 57 -26.61 -17.99 0.48
N ALA A 58 -27.26 -17.23 1.36
CA ALA A 58 -27.17 -15.78 1.38
C ALA A 58 -25.78 -15.22 1.72
N ASP A 59 -24.98 -15.94 2.51
CA ASP A 59 -23.69 -15.44 2.98
C ASP A 59 -22.52 -16.25 2.42
N THR A 60 -21.44 -15.53 2.12
CA THR A 60 -20.12 -16.09 1.84
C THR A 60 -19.54 -16.70 3.11
N GLU A 61 -19.01 -17.91 3.03
CA GLU A 61 -18.33 -18.56 4.15
C GLU A 61 -16.87 -18.14 4.19
N CYS A 62 -16.46 -17.60 5.34
CA CYS A 62 -15.11 -17.10 5.58
C CYS A 62 -14.48 -17.77 6.81
N ALA A 63 -13.17 -17.98 6.77
CA ALA A 63 -12.39 -18.48 7.90
C ALA A 63 -11.25 -17.52 8.25
N ARG A 64 -10.81 -17.52 9.51
CA ARG A 64 -9.68 -16.70 9.95
C ARG A 64 -8.38 -17.18 9.34
N CYS A 65 -7.49 -16.25 9.02
CA CYS A 65 -6.09 -16.57 8.73
C CYS A 65 -5.45 -17.29 9.93
N GLY A 66 -4.64 -18.31 9.65
CA GLY A 66 -3.83 -18.97 10.67
C GLY A 66 -2.66 -18.11 11.13
N ASP A 67 -1.99 -18.55 12.20
CA ASP A 67 -0.80 -17.88 12.72
C ASP A 67 0.29 -17.78 11.64
N GLY A 68 0.92 -16.60 11.53
CA GLY A 68 1.91 -16.33 10.49
C GLY A 68 1.32 -15.92 9.13
N TYR A 69 0.00 -15.72 9.05
CA TYR A 69 -0.66 -15.24 7.83
C TYR A 69 -1.63 -14.07 8.08
N TYR A 70 -1.85 -13.25 7.05
CA TYR A 70 -2.71 -12.08 7.12
C TYR A 70 -3.46 -11.76 5.81
N THR A 71 -4.55 -11.00 5.92
CA THR A 71 -5.18 -10.26 4.81
C THR A 71 -5.55 -8.87 5.31
N ASP A 72 -5.24 -7.84 4.53
CA ASP A 72 -5.36 -6.42 4.93
C ASP A 72 -6.56 -5.69 4.30
N ASP A 73 -7.27 -6.34 3.37
CA ASP A 73 -8.47 -5.80 2.73
C ASP A 73 -9.59 -6.85 2.59
N TYR A 74 -10.79 -6.37 2.25
CA TYR A 74 -11.90 -7.21 1.85
C TYR A 74 -11.57 -8.02 0.60
N ASN A 75 -11.68 -9.34 0.70
CA ASN A 75 -11.13 -10.24 -0.31
C ASN A 75 -12.06 -11.42 -0.66
N ILE A 76 -11.69 -12.11 -1.74
CA ILE A 76 -12.29 -13.37 -2.20
C ILE A 76 -11.22 -14.47 -2.29
N ASN A 77 -10.19 -14.41 -1.43
CA ASN A 77 -9.02 -15.28 -1.50
C ASN A 77 -9.39 -16.71 -1.08
N TYR A 78 -9.50 -17.61 -2.06
CA TYR A 78 -10.00 -18.97 -1.85
C TYR A 78 -8.97 -19.86 -1.14
N HIS A 79 -9.20 -20.16 0.14
CA HIS A 79 -8.32 -21.00 0.99
C HIS A 79 -6.89 -20.47 1.19
N TRP A 80 -6.65 -19.16 1.08
CA TRP A 80 -5.31 -18.61 1.31
C TRP A 80 -5.31 -17.20 1.93
N CYS A 81 -4.28 -16.95 2.74
CA CYS A 81 -3.90 -15.64 3.27
C CYS A 81 -2.43 -15.34 2.90
N ASN A 82 -2.01 -14.07 2.96
CA ASN A 82 -0.62 -13.69 2.70
C ASN A 82 0.28 -14.14 3.84
N GLU A 83 1.47 -14.63 3.54
CA GLU A 83 2.47 -14.96 4.55
C GLU A 83 3.04 -13.68 5.19
N CYS A 84 3.17 -13.69 6.51
CA CYS A 84 3.78 -12.59 7.26
C CYS A 84 5.27 -12.44 6.93
N ARG A 85 5.72 -11.20 6.79
CA ARG A 85 7.14 -10.88 6.73
C ARG A 85 7.85 -11.22 8.03
N THR A 86 9.08 -11.73 7.91
CA THR A 86 9.97 -11.98 9.05
C THR A 86 11.10 -10.96 9.12
N CYS A 87 11.34 -10.40 10.30
CA CYS A 87 12.38 -9.40 10.57
C CYS A 87 13.58 -10.02 11.32
N THR A 88 14.06 -11.16 10.85
CA THR A 88 15.10 -11.98 11.53
C THR A 88 16.46 -11.94 10.84
N LYS A 89 16.59 -11.17 9.75
CA LYS A 89 17.87 -10.98 9.07
C LYS A 89 18.81 -10.09 9.89
N ASP A 90 20.09 -10.07 9.50
CA ASP A 90 21.13 -9.31 10.18
C ASP A 90 20.75 -7.84 10.37
N HIS A 91 20.93 -7.35 11.60
CA HIS A 91 20.68 -5.96 12.00
C HIS A 91 19.24 -5.49 11.83
N MET A 92 18.27 -6.41 11.72
CA MET A 92 16.84 -6.09 11.71
C MET A 92 16.17 -6.32 13.06
N MET A 93 15.05 -5.63 13.26
CA MET A 93 14.10 -5.92 14.32
C MET A 93 12.67 -5.68 13.83
N TYR A 94 11.70 -6.22 14.56
CA TYR A 94 10.29 -5.89 14.37
C TYR A 94 10.01 -4.50 14.94
N GLU A 95 9.59 -3.57 14.09
CA GLU A 95 8.94 -2.33 14.52
C GLU A 95 7.48 -2.60 14.90
N LYS A 96 6.81 -3.43 14.09
CA LYS A 96 5.46 -3.90 14.33
C LYS A 96 5.37 -5.39 13.99
N ASN A 97 4.80 -6.17 14.91
CA ASN A 97 4.52 -7.58 14.68
C ASN A 97 3.39 -7.77 13.67
N CYS A 98 3.44 -8.88 12.94
CA CYS A 98 2.34 -9.30 12.08
C CYS A 98 1.09 -9.59 12.93
N THR A 99 -0.08 -9.31 12.36
CA THR A 99 -1.40 -9.72 12.88
C THR A 99 -2.19 -10.36 11.76
N SER A 100 -3.32 -11.00 12.07
CA SER A 100 -4.19 -11.54 11.00
C SER A 100 -4.64 -10.46 10.01
N THR A 101 -4.66 -9.18 10.38
CA THR A 101 -5.15 -8.09 9.53
C THR A 101 -4.05 -7.19 8.96
N SER A 102 -2.76 -7.45 9.25
CA SER A 102 -1.67 -6.61 8.74
C SER A 102 -0.32 -7.31 8.78
N ASP A 103 0.50 -7.06 7.76
CA ASP A 103 1.88 -7.53 7.70
C ASP A 103 2.73 -7.00 8.87
N ALA A 104 3.84 -7.68 9.14
CA ALA A 104 4.89 -7.15 9.99
C ALA A 104 5.60 -5.96 9.31
N VAL A 105 6.08 -5.02 10.14
CA VAL A 105 6.94 -3.92 9.71
C VAL A 105 8.32 -4.14 10.31
N CYS A 106 9.32 -4.20 9.44
CA CYS A 106 10.72 -4.35 9.83
C CYS A 106 11.43 -3.00 9.84
N THR A 107 12.33 -2.83 10.81
CA THR A 107 13.26 -1.71 10.88
C THR A 107 14.67 -2.21 11.18
N CYS A 108 15.66 -1.33 11.11
CA CYS A 108 17.03 -1.65 11.44
C CYS A 108 17.35 -1.31 12.90
N VAL A 109 18.26 -2.09 13.50
CA VAL A 109 18.82 -1.79 14.82
C VAL A 109 19.60 -0.47 14.82
N GLU A 110 19.85 0.06 16.00
CA GLU A 110 20.62 1.31 16.16
C GLU A 110 22.00 1.22 15.46
N GLY A 111 22.38 2.28 14.78
CA GLY A 111 23.59 2.34 13.96
C GLY A 111 23.44 1.81 12.52
N TYR A 112 22.24 1.35 12.15
CA TYR A 112 21.91 0.89 10.80
C TYR A 112 20.69 1.63 10.25
N ARG A 113 20.56 1.66 8.92
CA ARG A 113 19.38 2.19 8.21
C ARG A 113 18.92 1.21 7.14
N CYS A 114 17.64 1.28 6.80
CA CYS A 114 17.09 0.49 5.70
C CYS A 114 17.73 0.93 4.39
N ARG A 115 18.18 -0.05 3.59
CA ARG A 115 18.71 0.21 2.24
C ARG A 115 17.62 0.64 1.25
N ASP A 116 16.40 0.14 1.44
CA ASP A 116 15.23 0.41 0.61
C ASP A 116 13.95 0.61 1.44
N SER A 117 12.86 1.00 0.78
CA SER A 117 11.56 1.26 1.42
C SER A 117 10.86 0.03 1.96
N LYS A 118 11.25 -1.18 1.54
CA LYS A 118 10.72 -2.44 2.09
C LYS A 118 11.52 -2.90 3.31
N CYS A 119 12.64 -2.24 3.60
CA CYS A 119 13.61 -2.57 4.63
C CYS A 119 13.94 -4.07 4.62
N GLN A 120 14.37 -4.59 3.46
CA GLN A 120 14.79 -6.00 3.32
C GLN A 120 16.27 -6.24 3.61
N GLU A 121 17.06 -5.16 3.68
CA GLU A 121 18.47 -5.15 4.05
C GLU A 121 18.80 -3.89 4.87
N CYS A 122 19.68 -4.05 5.86
CA CYS A 122 20.16 -2.98 6.72
C CYS A 122 21.62 -2.65 6.37
N GLU A 123 21.91 -1.36 6.17
CA GLU A 123 23.27 -0.88 5.94
C GLU A 123 23.75 -0.02 7.10
N LYS A 124 25.04 -0.12 7.41
CA LYS A 124 25.65 0.63 8.52
C LYS A 124 25.59 2.13 8.21
N ILE A 125 25.21 2.92 9.21
CA ILE A 125 25.30 4.36 9.13
C ILE A 125 26.79 4.71 9.21
N GLN A 126 27.34 5.25 8.13
CA GLN A 126 28.69 5.79 8.16
C GLN A 126 28.63 7.08 8.96
N THR A 127 29.03 7.02 10.23
CA THR A 127 29.45 8.20 10.95
C THR A 127 30.73 8.66 10.28
N SER A 128 30.63 9.55 9.31
CA SER A 128 31.75 10.39 8.94
C SER A 128 32.10 11.19 10.19
N THR A 129 32.99 10.65 11.03
CA THR A 129 33.93 11.52 11.74
C THR A 129 34.48 12.41 10.65
N VAL A 130 34.17 13.69 10.73
CA VAL A 130 34.74 14.71 9.88
C VAL A 130 36.25 14.61 10.04
N SER A 131 36.87 13.75 9.23
CA SER A 131 38.29 13.74 8.96
C SER A 131 38.54 14.83 7.93
N SER A 132 38.03 16.04 8.18
CA SER A 132 38.63 17.24 7.65
C SER A 132 39.72 17.66 8.64
N LEU A 133 40.79 16.86 8.73
CA LEU A 133 42.10 17.50 8.65
C LEU A 133 42.23 17.99 7.20
N ALA A 134 41.52 19.08 6.90
CA ALA A 134 41.97 19.96 5.87
C ALA A 134 43.34 20.45 6.37
N THR A 135 44.40 19.84 5.86
CA THR A 135 45.76 20.35 5.98
C THR A 135 45.70 21.80 5.53
N ILE A 136 45.65 22.74 6.48
CA ILE A 136 45.95 24.14 6.23
C ILE A 136 47.42 24.11 5.83
N LYS A 137 47.68 24.06 4.53
CA LYS A 137 49.01 24.26 3.97
C LYS A 137 49.39 25.70 4.29
N ALA A 138 50.09 25.88 5.41
CA ALA A 138 50.67 27.16 5.77
C ALA A 138 51.55 27.64 4.61
N ILE A 139 51.18 28.77 4.02
CA ILE A 139 52.03 29.52 3.11
C ILE A 139 53.18 30.07 3.97
N PRO A 140 54.47 29.90 3.61
CA PRO A 140 55.57 30.45 4.38
C PRO A 140 55.50 31.99 4.35
N PRO A 141 55.75 32.69 5.48
CA PRO A 141 55.86 34.14 5.46
C PRO A 141 57.12 34.54 4.69
N THR A 142 56.94 35.20 3.54
CA THR A 142 58.03 35.92 2.87
C THR A 142 58.39 37.15 3.71
N HIS A 143 59.70 37.31 3.88
CA HIS A 143 60.38 38.27 4.72
C HIS A 143 60.14 39.73 4.29
N GLY A 144 59.97 40.63 5.27
CA GLY A 144 60.12 42.09 5.15
C GLY A 144 58.78 42.85 5.05
N GLU A 145 58.47 43.86 5.85
CA GLU A 145 59.19 44.70 6.81
C GLU A 145 58.18 45.24 7.85
N CYS A 146 58.64 45.55 9.06
CA CYS A 146 58.02 46.49 10.03
C CYS A 146 59.21 47.12 10.79
N PRO A 147 59.13 48.35 11.37
CA PRO A 147 57.98 49.24 11.61
C PRO A 147 58.25 50.70 11.12
N ASP A 148 57.33 51.66 11.20
CA ASP A 148 57.22 52.55 12.38
C ASP A 148 55.86 53.27 12.51
N PRO A 149 55.46 53.67 13.74
CA PRO A 149 54.10 54.08 14.07
C PRO A 149 54.01 55.58 14.44
N LEU A 150 53.87 56.49 13.47
CA LEU A 150 53.55 57.91 13.79
C LEU A 150 52.84 58.63 12.62
N LEU A 151 51.51 58.68 12.68
CA LEU A 151 50.63 59.85 12.42
C LEU A 151 49.19 59.32 12.45
N SER A 152 48.51 59.34 13.60
CA SER A 152 47.73 60.49 14.10
C SER A 152 46.60 60.88 13.16
N ILE A 153 45.39 60.47 13.53
CA ILE A 153 44.16 61.28 13.64
C ILE A 153 44.02 62.37 12.57
N PHE A 154 43.11 62.17 11.62
CA PHE A 154 41.94 63.02 11.34
C PHE A 154 40.94 62.24 10.49
#